data_AF-A0A351FYA7-F1
#
_entry.id   AF-A0A351FYA7-F1
#
_cell.length_a   1.000
_cell.length_b   1.000
_cell.length_c   1.000
_cell.angle_alpha   90.00
_cell.angle_beta   90.00
_cell.angle_gamma   90.00
#
_symmetry.space_group_name_H-M   'P 1'
#
loop_
_entity.id
_entity.type
_entity.pdbx_description
1 polymer ?
#
loop_
_entity_poly.entity_id
_entity_poly.type
_entity_poly.pdbx_seq_one_letter_code
_entity_poly.pdbx_strand_id
1 'polypeptide(L)'
;YDHRVGKSITGGYVYRGTRLPELAGKYVYADYVTGKIWALEYDEAAGKVTKNLAISAGGIPVLAFGEDEQGEVYYIIGAVTGKGIYRFEKK
;
A
#
# COMPACT_ATOMS: atom_id res chain seq x y z
N TYR A 1 -11.51 -10.05 4.51
CA TYR A 1 -10.52 -9.95 5.60
C TYR A 1 -11.27 -9.76 6.91
N ASP A 2 -10.68 -10.07 8.07
CA ASP A 2 -11.39 -9.95 9.36
C ASP A 2 -11.57 -8.47 9.76
N HIS A 3 -12.80 -8.06 10.08
CA HIS A 3 -13.13 -6.66 10.42
C HIS A 3 -12.61 -6.21 11.80
N ARG A 4 -11.97 -7.10 12.55
CA ARG A 4 -11.15 -6.76 13.73
C ARG A 4 -9.75 -6.29 13.31
N VAL A 5 -9.31 -6.60 12.09
CA VAL A 5 -7.95 -6.30 11.58
C VAL A 5 -7.92 -5.05 10.68
N GLY A 6 -8.92 -4.89 9.81
CA GLY A 6 -9.20 -3.69 8.99
C GLY A 6 -10.70 -3.34 9.04
N LYS A 7 -11.18 -2.31 8.34
CA LYS A 7 -12.62 -2.01 8.21
C LYS A 7 -13.07 -1.50 6.85
N SER A 8 -12.20 -0.85 6.07
CA SER A 8 -12.52 -0.33 4.74
C SER A 8 -11.24 -0.20 3.91
N ILE A 9 -11.09 -1.07 2.91
CA ILE A 9 -9.93 -1.03 2.01
C ILE A 9 -10.11 0.13 1.02
N THR A 10 -9.18 1.08 1.02
CA THR A 10 -9.17 2.21 0.09
C THR A 10 -8.88 1.73 -1.34
N GLY A 11 -8.02 0.72 -1.49
CA GLY A 11 -7.49 0.25 -2.76
C GLY A 11 -5.96 0.23 -2.75
N GLY A 12 -5.35 0.14 -3.92
CA GLY A 12 -3.92 -0.06 -4.04
C GLY A 12 -3.42 -0.21 -5.48
N TYR A 13 -2.11 -0.40 -5.63
CA TYR A 13 -1.43 -0.65 -6.90
C TYR A 13 -0.42 -1.80 -6.76
N VAL A 14 -0.13 -2.49 -7.86
CA VAL A 14 1.02 -3.40 -7.91
C VAL A 14 2.28 -2.56 -8.08
N TYR A 15 3.21 -2.66 -7.13
CA TYR A 15 4.44 -1.88 -7.17
C TYR A 15 5.38 -2.41 -8.26
N ARG A 16 5.71 -1.55 -9.23
CA ARG A 16 6.60 -1.86 -10.37
C ARG A 16 7.89 -1.05 -10.38
N GLY A 17 8.03 -0.16 -9.40
CA GLY A 17 9.22 0.65 -9.19
C GLY A 17 10.45 -0.18 -8.89
N THR A 18 11.61 0.46 -9.03
CA THR A 18 12.91 -0.17 -8.82
C THR A 18 13.58 0.27 -7.52
N ARG A 19 13.06 1.31 -6.86
CA ARG A 19 13.62 1.85 -5.60
C ARG A 19 13.45 0.90 -4.42
N LEU A 20 12.36 0.15 -4.36
CA LEU A 20 12.05 -0.81 -3.29
C LEU A 20 11.88 -2.22 -3.88
N PRO A 21 12.98 -2.93 -4.18
CA PRO A 21 12.93 -4.28 -4.74
C PRO A 21 12.11 -5.26 -3.90
N GLU A 22 12.01 -5.04 -2.59
CA GLU A 22 11.18 -5.86 -1.69
C GLU A 22 9.68 -5.74 -1.95
N LEU A 23 9.23 -4.70 -2.65
CA LEU A 23 7.83 -4.49 -3.03
C LEU A 23 7.55 -4.87 -4.47
N ALA A 24 8.58 -5.11 -5.29
CA ALA A 24 8.43 -5.44 -6.71
C ALA A 24 7.44 -6.60 -6.92
N GLY A 25 6.40 -6.35 -7.71
CA GLY A 25 5.34 -7.32 -8.04
C GLY A 25 4.29 -7.52 -6.95
N LYS A 26 4.40 -6.87 -5.78
CA LYS A 26 3.42 -6.99 -4.70
C LYS A 26 2.32 -5.95 -4.85
N TYR A 27 1.09 -6.34 -4.51
CA TYR A 27 -0.04 -5.42 -4.46
C TYR A 27 -0.02 -4.65 -3.14
N VAL A 28 0.31 -3.36 -3.20
CA VAL A 28 0.37 -2.44 -2.06
C VAL A 28 -0.99 -1.78 -1.87
N TYR A 29 -1.59 -1.95 -0.70
CA TYR A 29 -2.94 -1.46 -0.42
C TYR A 29 -3.09 -0.96 1.01
N ALA A 30 -4.11 -0.13 1.26
CA ALA A 30 -4.36 0.44 2.57
C ALA A 30 -5.80 0.27 3.04
N ASP A 31 -5.96 0.32 4.36
CA ASP A 31 -7.24 0.39 5.04
C ASP A 31 -7.47 1.81 5.57
N TYR A 32 -8.56 2.43 5.16
CA TYR A 32 -8.92 3.80 5.50
C TYR A 32 -9.09 4.01 7.00
N VAL A 33 -9.74 3.08 7.70
CA VAL A 33 -10.13 3.30 9.11
C VAL A 33 -8.96 3.06 10.06
N THR A 34 -8.14 2.04 9.81
CA THR A 34 -6.96 1.74 10.64
C THR A 34 -5.72 2.50 10.19
N GLY A 35 -5.70 2.98 8.95
CA GLY A 35 -4.54 3.61 8.31
C GLY A 35 -3.40 2.64 8.01
N LYS A 36 -3.60 1.33 8.20
CA LYS A 36 -2.58 0.32 7.96
C LYS A 36 -2.36 0.16 6.46
N ILE A 37 -1.11 -0.09 6.09
CA ILE A 37 -0.69 -0.34 4.72
C ILE A 37 -0.05 -1.73 4.68
N TRP A 38 -0.41 -2.52 3.68
CA TRP A 38 0.13 -3.85 3.45
C TRP A 38 0.65 -4.02 2.03
N ALA A 39 1.49 -5.04 1.83
CA ALA A 39 1.90 -5.54 0.53
C ALA A 39 1.54 -7.04 0.44
N LEU A 40 0.62 -7.36 -0.45
CA LEU A 40 0.16 -8.71 -0.74
C LEU A 40 1.07 -9.35 -1.79
N GLU A 41 1.62 -10.51 -1.47
CA GLU A 41 2.35 -11.37 -2.39
C GLU A 41 1.40 -12.45 -2.92
N TYR A 42 1.26 -12.51 -4.24
CA TYR A 42 0.37 -13.43 -4.93
C TYR A 42 1.17 -14.29 -5.90
N ASP A 43 1.01 -15.60 -5.81
CA ASP A 43 1.56 -16.56 -6.76
C ASP A 43 0.50 -16.82 -7.83
N GLU A 44 0.71 -16.25 -9.02
CA GLU A 44 -0.19 -16.39 -10.15
C GLU A 44 -0.27 -17.84 -10.67
N ALA A 45 0.83 -18.59 -10.62
CA ALA A 45 0.86 -19.98 -11.09
C ALA A 45 0.06 -20.90 -10.15
N ALA A 46 0.17 -20.67 -8.85
CA ALA A 46 -0.60 -21.41 -7.84
C ALA A 46 -2.00 -20.81 -7.58
N GLY A 47 -2.31 -19.65 -8.17
CA GLY A 47 -3.58 -18.95 -8.02
C GLY A 47 -3.89 -18.51 -6.58
N LYS A 48 -2.88 -18.27 -5.74
CA LYS A 48 -3.08 -18.05 -4.30
C LYS A 48 -2.18 -16.97 -3.70
N VAL A 49 -2.66 -16.36 -2.63
CA VAL A 49 -1.88 -15.45 -1.78
C VAL A 49 -0.85 -16.26 -1.01
N THR A 50 0.42 -15.85 -1.07
CA THR A 50 1.51 -16.51 -0.34
C THR A 50 1.91 -15.74 0.91
N LYS A 51 1.87 -14.40 0.89
CA LYS A 51 2.22 -13.54 2.03
C LYS A 51 1.42 -12.26 2.04
N ASN A 52 1.28 -11.67 3.23
CA ASN A 52 0.75 -10.33 3.41
C ASN A 52 1.62 -9.56 4.41
N LEU A 53 2.41 -8.61 3.91
CA LEU A 53 3.44 -7.90 4.67
C LEU A 53 2.88 -6.58 5.19
N ALA A 54 3.04 -6.29 6.48
CA ALA A 54 2.69 -4.98 7.03
C ALA A 54 3.78 -3.96 6.71
N ILE A 55 3.45 -2.90 5.96
CA ILE A 55 4.36 -1.82 5.57
C ILE A 55 4.32 -0.67 6.59
N SER A 56 3.12 -0.36 7.09
CA SER A 56 2.91 0.66 8.13
C SER A 56 2.12 0.07 9.29
N ALA A 57 2.46 0.51 10.51
CA ALA A 57 1.71 0.16 11.73
C ALA A 57 0.31 0.82 11.80
N GLY A 58 0.05 1.79 10.92
CA GLY A 58 -1.24 2.48 10.82
C GLY A 58 -1.21 3.92 11.35
N GLY A 59 -2.41 4.47 11.56
CA GLY A 59 -2.60 5.77 12.23
C GLY A 59 -2.90 6.95 11.29
N ILE A 60 -2.73 6.79 9.98
CA ILE A 60 -3.08 7.83 9.01
C ILE A 60 -4.00 7.25 7.94
N PRO A 61 -5.23 7.77 7.79
CA PRO A 61 -6.14 7.35 6.72
C PRO A 61 -5.54 7.64 5.35
N VAL A 62 -5.35 6.58 4.56
CA VAL A 62 -4.95 6.70 3.15
C VAL A 62 -6.21 6.92 2.32
N LEU A 63 -6.25 8.03 1.60
CA LEU A 63 -7.40 8.46 0.79
C LEU A 63 -7.34 7.91 -0.63
N ALA A 64 -6.13 7.81 -1.19
CA ALA A 64 -5.89 7.37 -2.56
C ALA A 64 -4.45 6.92 -2.72
N PHE A 65 -4.18 6.27 -3.85
CA PHE A 65 -2.84 5.92 -4.31
C PHE A 65 -2.62 6.51 -5.71
N GLY A 66 -1.35 6.73 -6.06
CA GLY A 66 -0.93 7.10 -7.40
C GLY A 66 0.35 6.36 -7.77
N GLU A 67 0.61 6.24 -9.07
CA GLU A 67 1.83 5.66 -9.64
C GLU A 67 2.46 6.71 -10.57
N ASP A 68 3.79 6.85 -10.54
CA ASP A 68 4.50 7.66 -11.53
C ASP A 68 4.93 6.84 -12.76
N GLU A 69 5.52 7.50 -13.75
CA GLU A 69 5.99 6.84 -14.98
C GLU A 69 7.11 5.82 -14.76
N GLN A 70 7.76 5.84 -13.59
CA GLN A 70 8.78 4.86 -13.21
C GLN A 70 8.20 3.67 -12.44
N GLY A 71 6.88 3.63 -12.24
CA GLY A 71 6.20 2.56 -11.50
C GLY A 71 6.30 2.71 -9.98
N GLU A 72 6.80 3.84 -9.49
CA GLU A 72 6.89 4.12 -8.05
C GLU A 72 5.50 4.48 -7.52
N VAL A 73 5.13 3.88 -6.39
CA VAL A 73 3.81 4.08 -5.80
C VAL A 73 3.86 5.15 -4.70
N TYR A 74 2.84 6.00 -4.73
CA TYR A 74 2.58 7.07 -3.79
C TYR A 74 1.26 6.82 -3.09
N TYR A 75 1.12 7.33 -1.86
CA TYR A 75 -0.14 7.35 -1.13
C TYR A 75 -0.49 8.78 -0.74
N ILE A 76 -1.79 9.05 -0.70
CA ILE A 76 -2.35 10.37 -0.43
C ILE A 76 -3.09 10.33 0.90
N ILE A 77 -2.86 11.33 1.74
CA ILE A 77 -3.52 11.53 3.02
C ILE A 77 -4.22 12.90 3.05
N GLY A 78 -5.20 13.06 3.93
CA GLY A 78 -5.78 14.36 4.20
C GLY A 78 -4.81 15.24 4.99
N ALA A 79 -4.37 16.36 4.42
CA ALA A 79 -3.48 17.30 5.08
C ALA A 79 -3.91 18.75 4.82
N VAL A 80 -4.16 19.51 5.89
CA VAL A 80 -4.54 20.95 5.82
C VAL A 80 -3.40 21.80 5.25
N THR A 81 -2.15 21.32 5.36
CA THR A 81 -0.95 22.00 4.89
C THR A 81 -0.73 21.90 3.37
N GLY A 82 -1.56 21.14 2.64
CA GLY A 82 -1.35 20.83 1.22
C GLY A 82 -0.24 19.80 0.95
N LYS A 83 0.46 19.32 1.99
CA LYS A 83 1.51 18.29 1.87
C LYS A 83 0.93 16.90 2.16
N GLY A 84 0.07 16.43 1.25
CA GLY A 84 -0.68 15.18 1.43
C GLY A 84 -0.14 13.98 0.63
N ILE A 85 0.86 14.17 -0.23
CA ILE A 85 1.37 13.12 -1.13
C ILE A 85 2.70 12.59 -0.59
N TYR A 86 2.76 11.28 -0.38
CA TYR A 86 3.91 10.60 0.21
C TYR A 86 4.34 9.43 -0.67
N ARG A 87 5.64 9.15 -0.68
CA ARG A 87 6.22 7.96 -1.30
C ARG A 87 6.72 6.99 -0.23
N PHE A 88 6.86 5.72 -0.58
CA PHE A 88 7.48 4.73 0.28
C PHE A 88 9.02 4.88 0.27
N GLU A 89 9.65 4.60 1.40
CA GLU A 89 11.11 4.62 1.56
C GLU A 89 11.55 3.41 2.40
N LYS A 90 12.77 2.92 2.14
CA LYS A 90 13.39 1.87 2.93
C LYS A 90 13.83 2.44 4.28
N LYS A 91 13.62 1.68 5.36
CA LYS A 91 14.15 2.01 6.69
C LYS A 91 15.66 1.79 6.78
#